data_AF-A0A852WT80-F1
#
_entry.id   AF-A0A852WT80-F1
#
_cell.length_a   1.000
_cell.length_b   1.000
_cell.length_c   1.000
_cell.angle_alpha   90.00
_cell.angle_beta   90.00
_cell.angle_gamma   90.00
#
_symmetry.space_group_name_H-M   'P 1'
#
loop_
_entity.id
_entity.type
_entity.pdbx_description
1 polymer ?
#
loop_
_entity_poly.entity_id
_entity_poly.type
_entity_poly.pdbx_seq_one_letter_code
_entity_poly.pdbx_strand_id
1 'polypeptide(L)'
;MVAPVSPLLTRHDEELMHIERARFFADLNDLELRLAVIDVRFERFATLSDENFQSWRRDTASKARSLATRAHSFEDVGRLEPHHRRRVAAVLVTIRSRVGALDERRRELLGR
;
A
#
# COMPACT_ATOMS: atom_id res chain seq x y z
N MET A 1 14.24 36.47 33.66
CA MET A 1 12.93 35.84 33.44
C MET A 1 12.89 35.40 31.99
N VAL A 2 12.97 34.09 31.76
CA VAL A 2 13.11 33.48 30.42
C VAL A 2 11.73 33.40 29.79
N ALA A 3 11.59 33.92 28.57
CA ALA A 3 10.36 33.89 27.79
C ALA A 3 9.91 32.44 27.47
N PRO A 4 8.61 32.18 27.28
CA PRO A 4 8.13 30.85 26.93
C PRO A 4 8.57 30.49 25.51
N VAL A 5 9.27 29.36 25.37
CA VAL A 5 9.54 28.75 24.08
C VAL A 5 8.25 28.06 23.63
N SER A 6 7.43 28.77 22.87
CA SER A 6 6.35 28.14 22.10
C SER A 6 6.97 27.21 21.06
N PRO A 7 6.52 25.95 20.92
CA PRO A 7 7.13 25.01 19.99
C PRO A 7 6.66 25.36 18.58
N LEU A 8 7.53 26.07 17.87
CA LEU A 8 7.45 26.24 16.42
C LEU A 8 7.64 24.88 15.75
N LEU A 9 6.54 24.15 15.52
CA LEU A 9 6.45 23.41 14.27
C LEU A 9 6.61 24.47 13.19
N THR A 10 7.76 24.46 12.49
CA THR A 10 7.98 25.46 11.46
C THR A 10 6.98 25.19 10.34
N ARG A 11 6.50 26.24 9.66
CA ARG A 11 5.59 26.13 8.51
C ARG A 11 6.07 25.12 7.46
N HIS A 12 7.39 24.91 7.40
CA HIS A 12 8.04 23.91 6.55
C HIS A 12 7.73 22.46 6.96
N ASP A 13 7.72 22.15 8.26
CA ASP A 13 7.44 20.80 8.78
C ASP A 13 5.98 20.41 8.52
N GLU A 14 5.06 21.37 8.64
CA GLU A 14 3.65 21.16 8.32
C GLU A 14 3.42 20.90 6.82
N GLU A 15 4.14 21.61 5.96
CA GLU A 15 4.08 21.43 4.50
C GLU A 15 4.64 20.05 4.10
N LEU A 16 5.78 19.64 4.66
CA LEU A 16 6.34 18.31 4.44
C LEU A 16 5.37 17.21 4.87
N MET A 17 4.77 17.35 6.05
CA MET A 17 3.76 16.40 6.55
C MET A 17 2.53 16.34 5.63
N HIS A 18 2.09 17.47 5.08
CA HIS A 18 0.99 17.50 4.12
C HIS A 18 1.33 16.75 2.83
N ILE A 19 2.54 16.97 2.29
CA ILE A 19 3.04 16.27 1.11
C ILE A 19 3.15 14.75 1.37
N GLU A 20 3.67 14.35 2.52
CA GLU A 20 3.77 12.94 2.90
C GLU A 20 2.40 12.29 3.02
N ARG A 21 1.44 12.96 3.66
CA ARG A 21 0.06 12.49 3.76
C ARG A 21 -0.59 12.35 2.38
N ALA A 22 -0.40 13.32 1.49
CA ALA A 22 -0.91 13.26 0.12
C ALA A 22 -0.32 12.07 -0.65
N ARG A 23 1.01 11.87 -0.56
CA ARG A 23 1.70 10.72 -1.17
C ARG A 23 1.21 9.39 -0.59
N PHE A 24 0.92 9.34 0.70
CA PHE A 24 0.41 8.13 1.35
C PHE A 24 -0.96 7.72 0.79
N PHE A 25 -1.89 8.68 0.64
CA PHE A 25 -3.18 8.38 0.04
C PHE A 25 -3.09 8.09 -1.46
N ALA A 26 -2.13 8.69 -2.17
CA ALA A 26 -1.86 8.33 -3.55
C ALA A 26 -1.40 6.87 -3.67
N ASP A 27 -0.49 6.41 -2.81
CA ASP A 27 -0.04 5.01 -2.78
C ASP A 27 -1.18 4.05 -2.43
N LEU A 28 -2.05 4.43 -1.49
CA LEU A 28 -3.26 3.65 -1.16
C LEU A 28 -4.17 3.51 -2.38
N ASN A 29 -4.43 4.62 -3.09
CA ASN A 29 -5.27 4.62 -4.29
C ASN A 29 -4.63 3.81 -5.44
N ASP A 30 -3.29 3.85 -5.62
CA ASP A 30 -2.58 3.02 -6.60
C ASP A 30 -2.78 1.53 -6.32
N LEU A 31 -2.72 1.13 -5.05
CA LEU A 31 -2.95 -0.25 -4.63
C LEU A 31 -4.41 -0.70 -4.80
N GLU A 32 -5.38 0.18 -4.54
CA GLU A 32 -6.79 -0.08 -4.85
C GLU A 32 -7.06 -0.22 -6.34
N LEU A 33 -6.48 0.66 -7.17
CA LEU A 33 -6.58 0.54 -8.62
C LEU A 33 -5.94 -0.76 -9.10
N ARG A 34 -4.79 -1.13 -8.54
CA ARG A 34 -4.14 -2.40 -8.85
C ARG A 34 -5.01 -3.60 -8.48
N LEU A 35 -5.72 -3.57 -7.34
CA LEU A 35 -6.71 -4.60 -7.01
C LEU A 35 -7.82 -4.70 -8.05
N ALA A 36 -8.41 -3.58 -8.46
CA ALA A 36 -9.43 -3.57 -9.50
C ALA A 36 -8.90 -4.16 -10.82
N VAL A 37 -7.65 -3.84 -11.19
CA VAL A 37 -7.01 -4.41 -12.38
C VAL A 37 -6.76 -5.91 -12.24
N ILE A 38 -6.34 -6.40 -11.07
CA ILE A 38 -6.19 -7.83 -10.78
C ILE A 38 -7.53 -8.54 -10.93
N ASP A 39 -8.59 -8.02 -10.32
CA ASP A 39 -9.91 -8.65 -10.33
C ASP A 39 -10.47 -8.76 -11.77
N VAL A 40 -10.27 -7.73 -12.59
CA VAL A 40 -10.73 -7.74 -14.00
C VAL A 40 -9.84 -8.62 -14.90
N ARG A 41 -8.55 -8.72 -14.61
CA ARG A 41 -7.56 -9.39 -15.49
C ARG A 41 -6.94 -10.63 -14.85
N PHE A 42 -7.63 -11.25 -13.90
CA PHE A 42 -7.08 -12.30 -13.05
C PHE A 42 -6.44 -13.44 -13.85
N GLU A 43 -7.19 -14.04 -14.79
CA GLU A 43 -6.67 -15.14 -15.63
C GLU A 43 -5.48 -14.70 -16.47
N ARG A 44 -5.47 -13.46 -16.98
CA ARG A 44 -4.34 -12.92 -17.76
C ARG A 44 -3.08 -12.79 -16.92
N PHE A 45 -3.20 -12.42 -15.63
CA PHE A 45 -2.06 -12.40 -14.72
C PHE A 45 -1.53 -13.80 -14.43
N ALA A 46 -2.42 -14.78 -14.26
CA ALA A 46 -2.04 -16.17 -14.01
C ALA A 46 -1.24 -16.78 -15.18
N THR A 47 -1.53 -16.36 -16.42
CA THR A 47 -0.87 -16.85 -17.64
C THR A 47 0.37 -16.04 -18.07
N LEU A 48 0.84 -15.06 -17.28
CA LEU A 48 2.07 -14.32 -17.62
C LEU A 48 3.27 -15.26 -17.73
N SER A 49 4.34 -14.83 -18.42
CA SER A 49 5.64 -15.52 -18.28
C SER A 49 6.12 -15.46 -16.83
N ASP A 50 6.93 -16.43 -16.41
CA ASP A 50 7.42 -16.49 -15.02
C ASP A 50 8.14 -15.21 -14.62
N GLU A 51 9.00 -14.69 -15.48
CA GLU A 51 9.73 -13.44 -15.24
C GLU A 51 8.78 -12.26 -14.99
N ASN A 52 7.77 -12.08 -15.86
CA ASN A 52 6.80 -11.00 -15.74
C ASN A 52 5.93 -11.16 -14.50
N PHE A 53 5.51 -12.39 -14.19
CA PHE A 53 4.74 -12.68 -13.00
C PHE A 53 5.54 -12.38 -11.73
N GLN A 54 6.78 -12.86 -11.63
CA GLN A 54 7.64 -12.63 -10.46
C GLN A 54 8.05 -11.16 -10.31
N SER A 55 8.27 -10.45 -11.43
CA SER A 55 8.51 -9.01 -11.42
C SER A 55 7.31 -8.25 -10.84
N TRP A 56 6.12 -8.48 -11.40
CA TRP A 56 4.87 -7.87 -10.92
C TRP A 56 4.55 -8.23 -9.45
N ARG A 57 4.77 -9.49 -9.06
CA ARG A 57 4.53 -9.98 -7.70
C ARG A 57 5.43 -9.28 -6.69
N ARG A 58 6.73 -9.16 -6.99
CA ARG A 58 7.69 -8.45 -6.13
C ARG A 58 7.38 -6.97 -6.02
N ASP A 59 7.03 -6.32 -7.13
CA ASP A 59 6.61 -4.91 -7.14
C ASP A 59 5.36 -4.69 -6.26
N THR A 60 4.34 -5.54 -6.42
CA THR A 60 3.11 -5.48 -5.61
C THR A 60 3.40 -5.67 -4.12
N ALA A 61 4.23 -6.66 -3.77
CA ALA A 61 4.62 -6.92 -2.39
C ALA A 61 5.43 -5.75 -1.78
N SER A 62 6.35 -5.16 -2.56
CA SER A 62 7.15 -4.01 -2.14
C SER A 62 6.27 -2.80 -1.84
N LYS A 63 5.33 -2.48 -2.74
CA LYS A 63 4.36 -1.39 -2.54
C LYS A 63 3.47 -1.62 -1.33
N ALA A 64 2.92 -2.82 -1.17
CA ALA A 64 2.08 -3.16 -0.01
C ALA A 64 2.86 -3.04 1.31
N ARG A 65 4.13 -3.48 1.34
CA ARG A 65 5.00 -3.34 2.51
C ARG A 65 5.30 -1.87 2.82
N SER A 66 5.62 -1.08 1.80
CA SER A 66 5.85 0.37 1.95
C SER A 66 4.62 1.06 2.54
N LEU A 67 3.43 0.77 2.00
CA LEU A 67 2.17 1.31 2.52
C LEU A 67 1.94 0.90 3.99
N ALA A 68 2.18 -0.37 4.33
CA ALA A 68 2.03 -0.86 5.70
C ALA A 68 2.97 -0.15 6.68
N THR A 69 4.25 0.01 6.32
CA THR A 69 5.23 0.74 7.12
C THR A 69 4.80 2.19 7.33
N ARG A 70 4.39 2.89 6.27
CA ARG A 70 3.96 4.29 6.35
C ARG A 70 2.68 4.44 7.16
N ALA A 71 1.72 3.52 7.00
CA ALA A 71 0.50 3.50 7.79
C ALA A 71 0.82 3.39 9.27
N HIS A 72 1.69 2.45 9.66
CA HIS A 72 2.14 2.31 11.04
C HIS A 72 2.77 3.61 11.58
N SER A 73 3.65 4.25 10.80
CA SER A 73 4.23 5.54 11.20
C SER A 73 3.17 6.63 11.42
N PHE A 74 2.12 6.71 10.59
CA PHE A 74 1.01 7.66 10.82
C PHE A 74 0.13 7.27 12.02
N GLU A 75 -0.02 5.98 12.31
CA GLU A 75 -0.75 5.50 13.49
C GLU A 75 -0.02 5.87 14.79
N ASP A 76 1.29 5.67 14.84
CA ASP A 76 2.12 5.92 16.03
C ASP A 76 2.06 7.39 16.49
N VAL A 77 1.93 8.32 15.53
CA VAL A 77 1.81 9.76 15.82
C VAL A 77 0.35 10.25 15.90
N GLY A 78 -0.64 9.34 15.89
CA GLY A 78 -2.06 9.68 15.99
C GLY A 78 -2.62 10.44 14.78
N ARG A 79 -1.97 10.34 13.62
CA ARG A 79 -2.31 11.08 12.38
C ARG A 79 -3.14 10.26 11.40
N LEU A 80 -3.42 8.99 11.70
CA LEU A 80 -4.28 8.13 10.88
C LEU A 80 -5.64 7.92 11.55
N GLU A 81 -6.67 8.51 10.98
CA GLU A 81 -8.04 8.36 11.50
C GLU A 81 -8.52 6.89 11.44
N PRO A 82 -9.40 6.45 12.36
CA PRO A 82 -9.86 5.06 12.44
C PRO A 82 -10.44 4.50 11.13
N HIS A 83 -11.11 5.35 10.35
CA HIS A 83 -11.69 4.92 9.09
C HIS A 83 -10.62 4.69 8.00
N HIS A 84 -9.55 5.49 7.98
CA HIS A 84 -8.40 5.28 7.10
C HIS A 84 -7.59 4.04 7.49
N ARG A 85 -7.41 3.77 8.79
CA ARG A 85 -6.78 2.53 9.27
C ARG A 85 -7.48 1.29 8.75
N ARG A 86 -8.82 1.26 8.89
CA ARG A 86 -9.65 0.17 8.36
C ARG A 86 -9.51 0.01 6.85
N ARG A 87 -9.49 1.12 6.10
CA ARG A 87 -9.31 1.12 4.64
C ARG A 87 -7.95 0.52 4.25
N VAL A 88 -6.87 0.98 4.86
CA VAL A 88 -5.52 0.45 4.61
C VAL A 88 -5.45 -1.04 4.91
N ALA A 89 -5.95 -1.46 6.08
CA ALA A 89 -5.99 -2.87 6.46
C ALA A 89 -6.77 -3.73 5.45
N ALA A 90 -7.94 -3.25 5.01
CA ALA A 90 -8.75 -3.93 4.01
C ALA A 90 -8.00 -4.10 2.68
N VAL A 91 -7.32 -3.05 2.20
CA VAL A 91 -6.52 -3.12 0.96
C VAL A 91 -5.37 -4.11 1.10
N LEU A 92 -4.60 -4.05 2.19
CA LEU A 92 -3.45 -4.94 2.41
C LEU A 92 -3.87 -6.41 2.52
N VAL A 93 -4.95 -6.70 3.25
CA VAL A 93 -5.50 -8.06 3.38
C VAL A 93 -6.00 -8.57 2.02
N THR A 94 -6.70 -7.73 1.27
CA THR A 94 -7.24 -8.08 -0.05
C THR A 94 -6.11 -8.36 -1.04
N ILE A 95 -5.06 -7.53 -1.07
CA ILE A 95 -3.88 -7.76 -1.91
C ILE A 95 -3.23 -9.09 -1.57
N ARG A 96 -2.99 -9.37 -0.29
CA ARG A 96 -2.38 -10.63 0.14
C ARG A 96 -3.21 -11.83 -0.33
N SER A 97 -4.53 -11.76 -0.15
CA SER A 97 -5.45 -12.81 -0.59
C SER A 97 -5.42 -13.00 -2.12
N ARG A 98 -5.47 -11.91 -2.90
CA ARG A 98 -5.49 -11.98 -4.36
C ARG A 98 -4.18 -12.46 -4.96
N VAL A 99 -3.04 -12.03 -4.42
CA VAL A 99 -1.73 -12.54 -4.84
C VAL A 99 -1.63 -14.04 -4.53
N GLY A 100 -2.08 -14.48 -3.35
CA GLY A 100 -2.11 -15.90 -3.01
C GLY A 100 -3.01 -16.73 -3.94
N ALA A 101 -4.18 -16.20 -4.32
CA ALA A 101 -5.07 -16.84 -5.28
C ALA A 101 -4.42 -16.95 -6.68
N LEU A 102 -3.69 -15.94 -7.11
CA LEU A 102 -2.92 -15.99 -8.36
C LEU A 102 -1.77 -17.00 -8.29
N ASP A 103 -1.06 -17.08 -7.17
CA ASP A 103 0.00 -18.06 -6.95
C ASP A 103 -0.56 -19.50 -7.03
N GLU A 104 -1.74 -19.76 -6.46
CA GLU A 104 -2.44 -21.05 -6.60
C GLU A 104 -2.85 -21.31 -8.05
N ARG A 105 -3.56 -20.36 -8.67
CA ARG A 105 -4.04 -20.49 -10.05
C ARG A 105 -2.91 -20.78 -11.02
N ARG A 106 -1.76 -20.13 -10.85
CA ARG A 106 -0.57 -20.36 -11.67
C ARG A 106 0.00 -21.76 -11.47
N ARG A 107 0.05 -22.27 -10.24
CA ARG A 107 0.48 -23.66 -9.97
C ARG A 107 -0.41 -24.68 -10.66
N GLU A 108 -1.72 -24.47 -10.65
CA GLU A 108 -2.66 -25.34 -11.38
C GLU A 108 -2.42 -25.35 -12.90
N LEU A 109 -2.05 -24.19 -13.48
CA LEU A 109 -1.81 -24.06 -14.92
C LEU A 109 -0.46 -24.64 -15.36
N LEU A 110 0.57 -24.54 -14.51
CA LEU A 110 1.92 -25.05 -14.79
C LEU A 110 2.12 -26.52 -14.37
N GLY A 111 1.27 -27.03 -13.47
CA GLY A 111 1.28 -28.42 -13.02
C GLY A 111 0.41 -29.37 -13.85
N ARG A 112 -0.18 -28.87 -14.95
CA ARG A 112 -0.78 -29.66 -16.03
C ARG A 112 0.23 -29.84 -17.15
#